data_AF-A0A4Q9H5X1-F1
#
_entry.id   AF-A0A4Q9H5X1-F1
#
_cell.length_a   1.000
_cell.length_b   1.000
_cell.length_c   1.000
_cell.angle_alpha   90.00
_cell.angle_beta   90.00
_cell.angle_gamma   90.00
#
_symmetry.space_group_name_H-M   'P 1'
#
loop_
_entity.id
_entity.type
_entity.pdbx_description
1 polymer ?
#
loop_
_entity_poly.entity_id
_entity_poly.type
_entity_poly.pdbx_seq_one_letter_code
_entity_poly.pdbx_strand_id
1 'polypeptide(L)'
;MRNTLAPLPATLDAFRQGQISLPDLARTWRDAAQDHEPGLPQRYLDVLERVLNQLESASLFTEESCSFSQNDMVDALADWLSHAQRL
;
A
#
# COMPACT_ATOMS: atom_id res chain seq x y z
N MET A 1 -0.35 -2.55 -22.05
CA MET A 1 -0.98 -2.65 -20.73
C MET A 1 0.02 -3.28 -19.79
N ARG A 2 0.50 -2.52 -18.81
CA ARG A 2 1.47 -2.96 -17.81
C ARG A 2 0.69 -3.14 -16.51
N ASN A 3 0.57 -4.39 -16.06
CA ASN A 3 -0.19 -4.71 -14.85
C ASN A 3 0.73 -4.83 -13.62
N THR A 4 1.43 -3.75 -13.28
CA THR A 4 2.29 -3.62 -12.10
C THR A 4 1.54 -3.73 -10.77
N LEU A 5 0.21 -3.57 -10.79
CA LEU A 5 -0.64 -3.71 -9.60
C LEU A 5 -0.93 -5.18 -9.24
N ALA A 6 -0.76 -6.12 -10.18
CA ALA A 6 -1.02 -7.54 -9.96
C ALA A 6 -0.22 -8.19 -8.81
N PRO A 7 1.10 -7.91 -8.62
CA PRO A 7 1.86 -8.50 -7.53
C PRO A 7 1.62 -7.85 -6.15
N LEU A 8 0.98 -6.67 -6.08
CA LEU A 8 0.82 -5.93 -4.84
C LEU A 8 0.10 -6.69 -3.70
N PRO A 9 -0.91 -7.56 -3.93
CA PRO A 9 -1.52 -8.34 -2.84
C PRO A 9 -0.51 -9.22 -2.09
N ALA A 10 0.48 -9.79 -2.79
CA ALA A 10 1.50 -10.61 -2.16
C ALA A 10 2.42 -9.78 -1.24
N THR A 11 2.62 -8.51 -1.55
CA THR A 11 3.41 -7.60 -0.70
C THR A 11 2.68 -7.27 0.61
N LEU A 12 1.35 -7.20 0.60
CA LEU A 12 0.55 -7.01 1.83
C LEU A 12 0.67 -8.22 2.76
N ASP A 13 0.60 -9.43 2.19
CA ASP A 13 0.78 -10.67 2.95
C ASP A 13 2.21 -10.76 3.53
N ALA A 14 3.22 -10.47 2.72
CA ALA A 14 4.62 -10.41 3.18
C ALA A 14 4.81 -9.37 4.29
N PHE A 15 4.13 -8.23 4.23
CA PHE A 15 4.20 -7.20 5.28
C PHE A 15 3.54 -7.68 6.58
N ARG A 16 2.38 -8.33 6.50
CA ARG A 16 1.71 -8.94 7.67
C ARG A 16 2.56 -10.01 8.35
N GLN A 17 3.34 -10.75 7.57
CA GLN A 17 4.26 -11.77 8.08
C GLN A 17 5.60 -11.18 8.58
N GLY A 18 5.79 -9.86 8.49
CA GLY A 18 7.04 -9.19 8.86
C GLY A 18 8.22 -9.50 7.93
N GLN A 19 7.93 -10.00 6.71
CA GLN A 19 8.95 -10.36 5.72
C GLN A 19 9.46 -9.15 4.93
N ILE A 20 8.65 -8.09 4.83
CA ILE A 20 9.07 -6.81 4.24
C ILE A 20 8.84 -5.67 5.22
N SER A 21 9.71 -4.67 5.16
CA SER A 21 9.60 -3.47 5.98
C SER A 21 8.58 -2.50 5.37
N LEU A 22 7.97 -1.67 6.22
CA LEU A 22 7.06 -0.61 5.77
C LEU A 22 7.65 0.31 4.67
N PRO A 23 8.90 0.82 4.77
CA PRO A 23 9.48 1.64 3.69
C PRO A 23 9.62 0.90 2.36
N ASP A 24 9.89 -0.41 2.39
CA ASP A 24 9.98 -1.24 1.17
C ASP A 24 8.59 -1.47 0.56
N LEU A 25 7.58 -1.74 1.40
CA LEU A 25 6.18 -1.81 0.97
C LEU A 25 5.77 -0.49 0.30
N ALA A 26 5.99 0.66 0.96
CA ALA A 26 5.61 1.97 0.45
C ALA A 26 6.29 2.31 -0.88
N ARG A 27 7.58 2.00 -1.03
CA ARG A 27 8.30 2.18 -2.30
C ARG A 27 7.72 1.31 -3.40
N THR A 28 7.49 0.02 -3.12
CA THR A 28 6.94 -0.94 -4.09
C THR A 28 5.57 -0.49 -4.60
N TRP A 29 4.71 0.00 -3.70
CA TRP A 29 3.38 0.49 -4.06
C TRP A 29 3.43 1.78 -4.89
N ARG A 30 4.31 2.72 -4.54
CA ARG A 30 4.50 3.95 -5.34
C ARG A 30 5.00 3.65 -6.73
N ASP A 31 6.03 2.81 -6.86
CA ASP A 31 6.60 2.43 -8.15
C ASP A 31 5.57 1.72 -9.04
N ALA A 32 4.87 0.74 -8.48
CA ALA A 32 3.83 0.02 -9.18
C ALA A 32 2.68 0.93 -9.66
N ALA A 33 2.25 1.89 -8.84
CA ALA A 33 1.19 2.83 -9.22
C ALA A 33 1.63 3.79 -10.33
N GLN A 34 2.90 4.16 -10.41
CA GLN A 34 3.45 5.04 -11.45
C GLN A 34 3.69 4.29 -12.78
N ASP A 35 4.15 3.04 -12.74
CA ASP A 35 4.42 2.23 -13.94
C ASP A 35 3.17 1.53 -14.50
N HIS A 36 2.02 1.63 -13.81
CA HIS A 36 0.77 1.00 -14.24
C HIS A 36 0.25 1.61 -15.55
N GLU A 37 -0.16 0.75 -16.49
CA GLU A 37 -0.73 1.17 -17.78
C GLU A 37 -2.02 0.39 -18.11
N PRO A 38 -3.16 1.09 -18.29
CA PRO A 38 -3.30 2.55 -18.42
C PRO A 38 -3.05 3.30 -17.11
N GLY A 39 -2.40 4.47 -17.21
CA GLY A 39 -2.06 5.30 -16.05
C GLY A 39 -3.25 5.59 -15.12
N LEU A 40 -2.99 5.53 -13.81
CA LEU A 40 -3.99 5.82 -12.78
C LEU A 40 -4.35 7.32 -12.75
N PRO A 41 -5.62 7.68 -12.46
CA PRO A 41 -6.00 9.07 -12.23
C PRO A 41 -5.23 9.68 -11.06
N GLN A 42 -4.84 10.96 -11.17
CA GLN A 42 -4.06 11.66 -10.14
C GLN A 42 -4.68 11.57 -8.73
N ARG A 43 -6.01 11.61 -8.62
CA ARG A 43 -6.74 11.46 -7.35
C ARG A 43 -6.49 10.11 -6.65
N TYR A 44 -6.24 9.03 -7.40
CA TYR A 44 -5.89 7.73 -6.82
C TYR A 44 -4.48 7.72 -6.27
N LEU A 45 -3.55 8.36 -6.98
CA LEU A 45 -2.16 8.51 -6.54
C LEU A 45 -2.08 9.34 -5.24
N ASP A 46 -2.85 10.42 -5.15
CA ASP A 46 -2.94 11.25 -3.93
C ASP A 46 -3.48 10.47 -2.73
N VAL A 47 -4.53 9.66 -2.92
CA VAL A 47 -5.07 8.79 -1.86
C VAL A 47 -4.02 7.75 -1.43
N LEU A 48 -3.32 7.13 -2.39
CA LEU A 48 -2.26 6.18 -2.07
C LEU A 48 -1.17 6.83 -1.21
N GLU A 49 -0.66 7.99 -1.64
CA GLU A 49 0.36 8.74 -0.90
C GLU A 49 -0.10 9.09 0.51
N ARG A 50 -1.37 9.47 0.68
CA ARG A 50 -1.94 9.79 2.01
C ARG A 50 -1.98 8.56 2.92
N VAL A 51 -2.36 7.40 2.39
CA VAL A 51 -2.39 6.13 3.16
C VAL A 51 -0.97 5.73 3.55
N LEU A 52 -0.02 5.75 2.61
CA LEU A 52 1.39 5.43 2.86
C LEU A 52 2.03 6.36 3.89
N ASN A 53 1.81 7.67 3.81
CA ASN A 53 2.34 8.61 4.80
C ASN A 53 1.76 8.36 6.21
N GLN A 54 0.47 8.02 6.32
CA GLN A 54 -0.13 7.67 7.62
C GLN A 54 0.47 6.38 8.19
N LEU A 55 0.76 5.39 7.34
CA LEU A 55 1.45 4.16 7.74
C LEU A 55 2.83 4.48 8.30
N GLU A 56 3.63 5.23 7.56
CA GLU A 56 5.01 5.56 7.94
C GLU A 56 5.03 6.34 9.26
N SER A 57 4.09 7.28 9.43
CA SER A 57 3.92 8.01 10.69
C SER A 57 3.53 7.08 11.85
N ALA A 58 2.53 6.20 11.67
CA ALA A 58 2.07 5.31 12.74
C ALA A 58 3.16 4.36 13.24
N SER A 59 4.07 3.93 12.37
CA SER A 59 5.21 3.07 12.75
C SER A 59 6.18 3.73 13.74
N LEU A 60 6.18 5.06 13.85
CA LEU A 60 7.04 5.81 14.76
C LEU A 60 6.52 5.86 16.20
N PHE A 61 5.26 5.47 16.45
CA PHE A 61 4.56 5.68 17.73
C PHE A 61 4.26 4.39 18.53
N THR A 62 4.83 3.24 18.17
CA THR A 62 4.31 1.96 18.66
C THR A 62 5.04 1.38 19.88
N GLU A 63 4.44 1.51 21.07
CA GLU A 63 4.77 0.68 22.25
C GLU A 63 3.73 -0.43 22.54
N GLU A 64 2.43 -0.32 22.16
CA GLU A 64 1.42 -1.35 22.55
C GLU A 64 0.31 -1.68 21.51
N SER A 65 0.20 -0.99 20.36
CA SER A 65 -0.97 -1.11 19.44
C SER A 65 -0.71 -1.78 18.08
N CYS A 66 0.44 -2.43 17.87
CA CYS A 66 0.89 -2.87 16.54
C CYS A 66 -0.07 -3.79 15.79
N SER A 67 -0.77 -4.72 16.47
CA SER A 67 -1.53 -5.74 15.74
C SER A 67 -2.86 -5.24 15.18
N PHE A 68 -3.57 -4.35 15.88
CA PHE A 68 -4.88 -3.87 15.42
C PHE A 68 -4.71 -2.78 14.36
N SER A 69 -3.86 -1.79 14.64
CA SER A 69 -3.61 -0.68 13.70
C SER A 69 -2.98 -1.16 12.40
N GLN A 70 -2.10 -2.17 12.42
CA GLN A 70 -1.50 -2.73 11.21
C GLN A 70 -2.53 -3.43 10.32
N ASN A 71 -3.53 -4.09 10.89
CA ASN A 71 -4.51 -4.84 10.11
C ASN A 71 -5.46 -3.91 9.36
N ASP A 72 -6.01 -2.90 10.05
CA ASP A 72 -6.83 -1.83 9.45
C ASP A 72 -6.10 -1.12 8.31
N MET A 73 -4.81 -0.91 8.51
CA MET A 73 -3.88 -0.30 7.57
C MET A 73 -3.65 -1.12 6.30
N VAL A 74 -3.49 -2.44 6.44
CA VAL A 74 -3.39 -3.36 5.30
C VAL A 74 -4.73 -3.45 4.55
N ASP A 75 -5.86 -3.43 5.26
CA ASP A 75 -7.19 -3.40 4.67
C ASP A 75 -7.41 -2.13 3.84
N ALA A 76 -6.97 -0.96 4.32
CA ALA A 76 -7.06 0.29 3.56
C ALA A 76 -6.28 0.24 2.23
N LEU A 77 -5.10 -0.38 2.22
CA LEU A 77 -4.32 -0.59 1.00
C LEU A 77 -4.98 -1.61 0.06
N ALA A 78 -5.56 -2.68 0.60
CA ALA A 78 -6.27 -3.69 -0.18
C ALA A 78 -7.53 -3.11 -0.85
N ASP A 79 -8.26 -2.23 -0.17
CA ASP A 79 -9.41 -1.50 -0.73
C ASP A 79 -8.97 -0.58 -1.88
N TRP A 80 -7.92 0.22 -1.66
CA TRP A 80 -7.35 1.09 -2.70
C TRP A 80 -6.98 0.29 -3.95
N LEU A 81 -6.31 -0.87 -3.76
CA LEU A 81 -5.87 -1.73 -4.86
C LEU A 81 -7.06 -2.32 -5.63
N SER A 82 -8.08 -2.78 -4.91
CA SER A 82 -9.30 -3.32 -5.50
C SER A 82 -10.01 -2.28 -6.37
N HIS A 83 -9.95 -1.01 -5.97
CA HIS A 83 -10.47 0.11 -6.72
C HIS A 83 -9.59 0.47 -7.93
N ALA A 84 -8.26 0.51 -7.75
CA ALA A 84 -7.31 0.84 -8.81
C ALA A 84 -7.32 -0.18 -9.97
N GLN A 85 -7.52 -1.47 -9.68
CA GLN A 85 -7.60 -2.54 -10.69
C GLN A 85 -8.88 -2.53 -11.54
N ARG A 86 -9.91 -1.75 -11.15
CA ARG A 86 -11.19 -1.66 -11.88
C ARG A 86 -11.25 -0.48 -12.85
N LEU A 87 -10.21 0.36 -12.88
CA LEU A 87 -10.08 1.51 -13.77
C LEU A 87 -9.59 1.07 -15.16
#